data_AF-A0A7V0N0J4-F1
#
_entry.id   AF-A0A7V0N0J4-F1
#
_cell.length_a   1.000
_cell.length_b   1.000
_cell.length_c   1.000
_cell.angle_alpha   90.00
_cell.angle_beta   90.00
_cell.angle_gamma   90.00
#
_symmetry.space_group_name_H-M   'P 1'
#
loop_
_entity.id
_entity.type
_entity.pdbx_description
1 polymer ?
#
loop_
_entity_poly.entity_id
_entity_poly.type
_entity_poly.pdbx_seq_one_letter_code
_entity_poly.pdbx_strand_id
1 'polypeptide(L)'
;MAKEKIPESVTRRLSLYLRYLRKMKEEENISSGKLAQLIGLSDVRIRKDLSYFGQFGTPRKGYKVRELREQISKALGLDRVWTIALVGVGKLGTALLGYPGFKKSGFYIKAGFDVKLGKIGKKIAGVPVYHPYQMPKIIREQKIQIGIIAVPAKAAQESADLLIISGIKAIFNF
;
A
#
# COMPACT_ATOMS: atom_id res chain seq x y z
N MET A 1 -3.99 -0.11 -27.59
CA MET A 1 -2.55 -0.36 -27.33
C MET A 1 -2.42 -1.08 -26.01
N ALA A 2 -1.84 -2.27 -25.99
CA ALA A 2 -1.59 -3.00 -24.75
C ALA A 2 -0.65 -2.16 -23.87
N LYS A 3 -1.11 -1.71 -22.70
CA LYS A 3 -0.22 -1.16 -21.66
C LYS A 3 0.78 -2.26 -21.34
N GLU A 4 2.06 -2.08 -21.68
CA GLU A 4 3.11 -2.97 -21.20
C GLU A 4 2.97 -3.12 -19.69
N LYS A 5 2.89 -4.38 -19.24
CA LYS A 5 2.81 -4.68 -17.82
C LYS A 5 4.11 -4.19 -17.18
N ILE A 6 4.01 -3.13 -16.39
CA ILE A 6 5.13 -2.53 -15.68
C ILE A 6 5.86 -3.62 -14.89
N PRO A 7 7.18 -3.77 -15.06
CA PRO A 7 7.95 -4.75 -14.29
C PRO A 7 7.86 -4.46 -12.79
N GLU A 8 7.71 -5.50 -11.98
CA GLU A 8 7.62 -5.35 -10.52
C GLU A 8 8.82 -4.60 -9.92
N SER A 9 10.01 -4.82 -10.49
CA SER A 9 11.23 -4.12 -10.08
C SER A 9 11.15 -2.61 -10.28
N VAL A 10 10.43 -2.14 -11.31
CA VAL A 10 10.18 -0.71 -11.57
C VAL A 10 9.20 -0.17 -10.52
N THR A 11 8.10 -0.89 -10.24
CA THR A 11 7.13 -0.52 -9.19
C THR A 11 7.79 -0.37 -7.81
N ARG A 12 8.69 -1.30 -7.46
CA ARG A 12 9.48 -1.21 -6.21
C ARG A 12 10.34 0.05 -6.19
N ARG A 13 11.06 0.37 -7.27
CA ARG A 13 11.88 1.58 -7.36
C ARG A 13 11.05 2.87 -7.31
N LEU A 14 9.90 2.91 -7.96
CA LEU A 14 8.98 4.06 -7.87
C LEU A 14 8.58 4.39 -6.42
N SER A 15 8.33 3.37 -5.60
CA SER A 15 8.02 3.60 -4.18
C SER A 15 9.17 4.28 -3.43
N LEU A 16 10.43 3.94 -3.78
CA LEU A 16 11.62 4.62 -3.28
C LEU A 16 11.70 6.06 -3.80
N TYR A 17 11.39 6.29 -5.08
CA TYR A 17 11.43 7.61 -5.70
C TYR A 17 10.46 8.53 -4.95
N LEU A 18 9.23 8.07 -4.75
CA LEU A 18 8.20 8.79 -4.00
C LEU A 18 8.63 9.10 -2.56
N ARG A 19 9.34 8.18 -1.90
CA ARG A 19 9.86 8.39 -0.54
C ARG A 19 10.84 9.57 -0.45
N TYR A 20 11.73 9.72 -1.42
CA TYR A 20 12.66 10.86 -1.47
C TYR A 20 11.96 12.15 -1.89
N LEU A 21 11.11 12.09 -2.92
CA LEU A 21 10.37 13.25 -3.40
C LEU A 21 9.45 13.85 -2.31
N ARG A 22 8.87 13.02 -1.43
CA ARG A 22 8.07 13.48 -0.28
C ARG A 22 8.86 14.29 0.75
N LYS A 23 10.20 14.26 0.71
CA LYS A 23 11.07 15.07 1.58
C LYS A 23 11.45 16.41 0.95
N MET A 24 11.09 16.64 -0.32
CA MET A 24 11.42 17.84 -1.08
C MET A 24 10.23 18.81 -1.09
N LYS A 25 10.50 20.10 -1.35
CA LYS A 25 9.43 21.10 -1.50
C LYS A 25 8.72 20.87 -2.83
N GLU A 26 7.42 21.14 -2.87
CA GLU A 26 6.59 20.80 -4.03
C GLU A 26 6.89 21.65 -5.27
N GLU A 27 7.39 22.88 -5.04
CA GLU A 27 7.75 23.87 -6.05
C GLU A 27 9.14 23.62 -6.67
N GLU A 28 9.95 22.76 -6.06
CA GLU A 28 11.30 22.45 -6.53
C GLU A 28 11.28 21.65 -7.85
N ASN A 29 12.38 21.77 -8.60
CA ASN A 29 12.67 20.89 -9.72
C ASN A 29 13.82 19.95 -9.35
N ILE A 30 13.77 18.71 -9.83
CA ILE A 30 14.82 17.72 -9.65
C ILE A 30 15.24 17.14 -11.01
N SER A 31 16.54 17.07 -11.26
CA SER A 31 17.07 16.36 -12.43
C SER A 31 17.08 14.85 -12.20
N SER A 32 17.01 14.09 -13.28
CA SER A 32 17.14 12.63 -13.22
C SER A 32 18.50 12.22 -12.63
N GLY A 33 19.57 12.96 -12.90
CA GLY A 33 20.89 12.77 -12.27
C GLY A 33 20.91 13.01 -10.76
N LYS A 34 20.24 14.06 -10.27
CA LYS A 34 20.14 14.30 -8.82
C LYS A 34 19.30 13.23 -8.12
N LEU A 35 18.19 12.82 -8.73
CA LEU A 35 17.37 11.71 -8.22
C LEU A 35 18.16 10.40 -8.22
N ALA A 36 18.98 10.15 -9.25
CA ALA A 36 19.84 8.99 -9.34
C ALA A 36 20.87 8.93 -8.20
N GLN A 37 21.51 10.06 -7.87
CA GLN A 37 22.44 10.17 -6.73
C GLN A 37 21.77 9.86 -5.37
N LEU A 38 20.57 10.37 -5.13
CA LEU A 38 19.84 10.13 -3.87
C LEU A 38 19.48 8.65 -3.66
N ILE A 39 19.40 7.89 -4.74
CA ILE A 39 18.86 6.52 -4.75
C ILE A 39 19.94 5.47 -5.04
N GLY A 40 21.13 5.90 -5.49
CA GLY A 40 22.22 5.01 -5.88
C GLY A 40 21.97 4.30 -7.21
N LEU A 41 21.36 5.00 -8.17
CA LEU A 41 21.08 4.48 -9.51
C LEU A 41 21.79 5.30 -10.58
N SER A 42 21.78 4.82 -11.82
CA SER A 42 22.17 5.63 -12.98
C SER A 42 21.03 6.52 -13.44
N ASP A 43 21.36 7.70 -13.93
CA ASP A 43 20.45 8.66 -14.54
C ASP A 43 19.61 8.04 -15.69
N VAL A 44 20.25 7.24 -16.55
CA VAL A 44 19.59 6.51 -17.65
C VAL A 44 18.49 5.57 -17.13
N ARG A 45 18.72 4.92 -15.99
CA ARG A 45 17.75 4.03 -15.36
C ARG A 45 16.55 4.80 -14.82
N ILE A 46 16.76 5.94 -14.18
CA ILE A 46 15.67 6.81 -13.69
C ILE A 46 14.76 7.18 -14.86
N ARG A 47 15.32 7.68 -15.97
CA ARG A 47 14.54 8.04 -17.15
C ARG A 47 13.75 6.86 -17.73
N LYS A 48 14.39 5.69 -17.84
CA LYS A 48 13.73 4.47 -18.34
C LYS A 48 12.60 4.00 -17.43
N ASP A 49 12.77 4.11 -16.13
CA ASP A 49 11.72 3.75 -15.18
C ASP A 49 10.54 4.71 -15.27
N LEU A 50 10.82 6.02 -15.33
CA LEU A 50 9.78 7.03 -15.47
C LEU A 50 9.03 6.87 -16.79
N SER A 51 9.69 6.55 -17.91
CA SER A 51 9.00 6.41 -19.22
C SER A 51 7.86 5.38 -19.24
N TYR A 52 7.83 4.41 -18.32
CA TYR A 52 6.72 3.44 -18.22
C TYR A 52 5.38 4.06 -17.79
N PHE A 53 5.37 5.27 -17.21
CA PHE A 53 4.19 5.85 -16.58
C PHE A 53 3.74 7.18 -17.21
N GLY A 54 4.36 7.57 -18.32
CA GLY A 54 4.07 8.82 -19.03
C GLY A 54 5.32 9.51 -19.57
N GLN A 55 5.11 10.69 -20.17
CA GLN A 55 6.19 11.59 -20.54
C GLN A 55 6.54 12.43 -19.32
N PHE A 56 7.78 12.31 -18.85
CA PHE A 56 8.24 13.01 -17.65
C PHE A 56 9.27 14.08 -18.01
N GLY A 57 9.09 15.24 -17.38
CA GLY A 57 10.09 16.30 -17.30
C GLY A 57 10.07 17.27 -18.47
N THR A 58 10.73 18.41 -18.27
CA THR A 58 10.99 19.38 -19.33
C THR A 58 12.49 19.35 -19.64
N PRO A 59 12.89 19.29 -20.92
CA PRO A 59 14.29 19.38 -21.30
C PRO A 59 14.99 20.54 -20.56
N ARG A 60 16.18 20.27 -20.02
CA ARG A 60 17.01 21.19 -19.22
C ARG A 60 16.47 21.62 -17.85
N LYS A 61 15.16 21.55 -17.58
CA LYS A 61 14.57 21.93 -16.28
C LYS A 61 14.41 20.74 -15.31
N GLY A 62 14.37 19.51 -15.82
CA GLY A 62 14.14 18.32 -15.00
C GLY A 62 12.65 18.10 -14.72
N TYR A 63 12.33 17.55 -13.55
CA TYR A 63 10.97 17.21 -13.12
C TYR A 63 10.52 18.14 -12.00
N LYS A 64 9.32 18.71 -12.13
CA LYS A 64 8.68 19.40 -11.01
C LYS A 64 8.29 18.36 -9.95
N VAL A 65 8.72 18.57 -8.71
CA VAL A 65 8.55 17.61 -7.62
C VAL A 65 7.09 17.26 -7.41
N ARG A 66 6.20 18.27 -7.37
CA ARG A 66 4.76 18.07 -7.21
C ARG A 66 4.17 17.14 -8.27
N GLU A 67 4.38 17.46 -9.54
CA GLU A 67 3.84 16.69 -10.68
C GLU A 67 4.38 15.26 -10.67
N LEU A 68 5.69 15.10 -10.41
CA LEU A 68 6.31 13.78 -10.33
C LEU A 68 5.73 12.95 -9.17
N ARG A 69 5.49 13.55 -8.00
CA ARG A 69 4.85 12.89 -6.86
C ARG A 69 3.42 12.45 -7.19
N GLU A 70 2.63 13.31 -7.81
CA GLU A 70 1.24 13.02 -8.20
C GLU A 70 1.17 11.85 -9.19
N GLN A 71 1.98 11.90 -10.25
CA GLN A 71 2.02 10.85 -11.28
C GLN A 71 2.53 9.51 -10.74
N ILE A 72 3.61 9.51 -9.94
CA ILE A 72 4.11 8.28 -9.30
C ILE A 72 3.07 7.73 -8.31
N SER A 73 2.36 8.60 -7.57
CA SER A 73 1.30 8.16 -6.65
C SER A 73 0.15 7.49 -7.40
N LYS A 74 -0.29 8.06 -8.52
CA LYS A 74 -1.32 7.49 -9.40
C LYS A 74 -0.88 6.15 -10.01
N ALA A 75 0.36 6.07 -10.46
CA ALA A 75 0.96 4.84 -10.98
C ALA A 75 0.98 3.71 -9.94
N LEU A 76 1.24 4.05 -8.68
CA LEU A 76 1.24 3.10 -7.55
C LEU A 76 -0.15 2.86 -6.95
N GLY A 77 -1.20 3.52 -7.45
CA GLY A 77 -2.55 3.44 -6.90
C GLY A 77 -2.67 4.02 -5.49
N LEU A 78 -1.81 4.98 -5.13
CA LEU A 78 -1.83 5.70 -3.85
C LEU A 78 -2.71 6.95 -3.88
N ASP A 79 -3.38 7.20 -5.01
CA ASP A 79 -4.33 8.28 -5.27
C ASP A 79 -5.78 7.90 -4.89
N ARG A 80 -5.98 6.72 -4.30
CA ARG A 80 -7.29 6.19 -3.93
C ARG A 80 -7.31 5.59 -2.54
N VAL A 81 -8.51 5.27 -2.07
CA VAL A 81 -8.74 4.59 -0.81
C VAL A 81 -8.71 3.08 -0.99
N TRP A 82 -7.91 2.41 -0.17
CA TRP A 82 -7.87 0.96 -0.02
C TRP A 82 -8.46 0.55 1.31
N THR A 83 -9.42 -0.37 1.28
CA THR A 83 -10.08 -0.94 2.46
C THR A 83 -9.44 -2.27 2.83
N ILE A 84 -9.07 -2.42 4.09
CA ILE A 84 -8.30 -3.55 4.62
C ILE A 84 -9.09 -4.28 5.72
N ALA A 85 -9.03 -5.62 5.68
CA ALA A 85 -9.33 -6.51 6.80
C ALA A 85 -8.03 -6.95 7.44
N LEU A 86 -7.93 -6.91 8.76
CA LEU A 86 -6.79 -7.42 9.52
C LEU A 86 -7.17 -8.71 10.25
N VAL A 87 -6.52 -9.82 9.94
CA VAL A 87 -6.71 -11.10 10.62
C VAL A 87 -5.59 -11.33 11.62
N GLY A 88 -5.96 -11.53 12.89
CA GLY A 88 -5.05 -11.63 14.01
C GLY A 88 -4.78 -10.28 14.65
N VAL A 89 -5.55 -9.92 15.69
CA VAL A 89 -5.38 -8.66 16.43
C VAL A 89 -4.43 -8.86 17.61
N GLY A 90 -3.34 -9.61 17.40
CA GLY A 90 -2.28 -9.86 18.39
C GLY A 90 -1.43 -8.62 18.67
N LYS A 91 -0.20 -8.80 19.18
CA LYS A 91 0.74 -7.68 19.38
C LYS A 91 1.00 -6.93 18.07
N LEU A 92 1.38 -7.67 17.01
CA LEU A 92 1.61 -7.12 15.68
C LEU A 92 0.35 -6.50 15.10
N GLY A 93 -0.78 -7.23 15.09
CA GLY A 93 -2.03 -6.71 14.57
C GLY A 93 -2.48 -5.41 15.26
N THR A 94 -2.37 -5.34 16.59
CA THR A 94 -2.71 -4.13 17.34
C THR A 94 -1.79 -2.96 16.98
N ALA A 95 -0.49 -3.21 16.80
CA ALA A 95 0.46 -2.20 16.34
C ALA A 95 0.11 -1.69 14.93
N LEU A 96 -0.30 -2.59 14.02
CA LEU A 96 -0.76 -2.22 12.67
C LEU A 96 -2.03 -1.37 12.71
N LEU A 97 -3.00 -1.70 13.57
CA LEU A 97 -4.23 -0.89 13.75
C LEU A 97 -3.92 0.54 14.23
N GLY A 98 -2.92 0.68 15.10
CA GLY A 98 -2.49 1.96 15.64
C GLY A 98 -1.60 2.79 14.71
N TYR A 99 -1.09 2.21 13.61
CA TYR A 99 -0.10 2.86 12.75
C TYR A 99 -0.71 3.98 11.88
N PRO A 100 -0.36 5.27 12.11
CA PRO A 100 -0.98 6.38 11.37
C PRO A 100 -0.61 6.40 9.88
N GLY A 101 0.51 5.76 9.50
CA GLY A 101 1.02 5.77 8.12
C GLY A 101 0.11 5.06 7.11
N PHE A 102 -0.71 4.10 7.55
CA PHE A 102 -1.73 3.49 6.69
C PHE A 102 -2.75 4.53 6.23
N LYS A 103 -3.42 5.20 7.18
CA LYS A 103 -4.43 6.23 6.88
C LYS A 103 -3.85 7.36 6.03
N LYS A 104 -2.64 7.83 6.36
CA LYS A 104 -1.93 8.86 5.58
C LYS A 104 -1.61 8.45 4.15
N SER A 105 -1.56 7.15 3.86
CA SER A 105 -1.24 6.60 2.53
C SER A 105 -2.48 6.06 1.80
N GLY A 106 -3.70 6.39 2.26
CA GLY A 106 -4.94 5.93 1.64
C GLY A 106 -5.39 4.53 2.04
N PHE A 107 -4.73 3.88 3.00
CA PHE A 107 -5.06 2.54 3.47
C PHE A 107 -5.85 2.60 4.79
N TYR A 108 -7.05 2.04 4.79
CA TYR A 108 -7.97 2.07 5.93
C TYR A 108 -8.29 0.66 6.38
N ILE A 109 -7.82 0.29 7.57
CA ILE A 109 -8.24 -0.95 8.22
C ILE A 109 -9.65 -0.73 8.76
N LYS A 110 -10.63 -1.43 8.18
CA LYS A 110 -12.05 -1.26 8.46
C LYS A 110 -12.59 -2.32 9.42
N ALA A 111 -11.99 -3.50 9.43
CA ALA A 111 -12.36 -4.61 10.29
C ALA A 111 -11.12 -5.36 10.79
N GLY A 112 -11.13 -5.74 12.07
CA GLY A 112 -10.22 -6.71 12.65
C GLY A 112 -10.92 -8.05 12.87
N PHE A 113 -10.18 -9.15 12.83
CA PHE A 113 -10.68 -10.49 13.10
C PHE A 113 -9.77 -11.21 14.09
N ASP A 114 -10.34 -11.79 15.15
CA ASP A 114 -9.58 -12.53 16.17
C ASP A 114 -10.49 -13.58 16.82
N VAL A 115 -9.92 -14.72 17.21
CA VAL A 115 -10.65 -15.82 17.87
C VAL A 115 -10.83 -15.58 19.37
N LYS A 116 -10.08 -14.65 19.97
CA LYS A 116 -10.15 -14.37 21.41
C LYS A 116 -11.48 -13.67 21.75
N LEU A 117 -12.35 -14.37 22.48
CA LEU A 117 -13.64 -13.86 22.97
C LEU A 117 -13.53 -12.48 23.63
N GLY A 118 -12.46 -12.24 24.41
CA GLY A 118 -12.22 -10.96 25.07
C GLY A 118 -11.99 -9.76 24.13
N LYS A 119 -11.86 -9.96 22.81
CA LYS A 119 -11.70 -8.91 21.80
C LYS A 119 -12.91 -8.79 20.86
N ILE A 120 -13.62 -9.89 20.61
CA ILE A 120 -14.76 -9.90 19.69
C ILE A 120 -15.83 -8.93 20.20
N GLY A 121 -16.37 -8.11 19.29
CA GLY A 121 -17.34 -7.06 19.60
C GLY A 121 -16.73 -5.77 20.12
N LYS A 122 -15.44 -5.73 20.45
CA LYS A 122 -14.76 -4.50 20.89
C LYS A 122 -14.20 -3.71 19.71
N LYS A 123 -13.88 -2.44 19.96
CA LYS A 123 -13.08 -1.61 19.07
C LYS A 123 -11.65 -1.52 19.60
N ILE A 124 -10.67 -1.86 18.76
CA ILE A 124 -9.24 -1.73 19.07
C ILE A 124 -8.68 -0.65 18.15
N ALA A 125 -8.09 0.41 18.72
CA ALA A 125 -7.66 1.60 17.98
C ALA A 125 -8.75 2.18 17.05
N GLY A 126 -10.02 2.10 17.49
CA GLY A 126 -11.19 2.57 16.74
C GLY A 126 -11.70 1.60 15.66
N VAL A 127 -11.06 0.45 15.46
CA VAL A 127 -11.47 -0.57 14.47
C VAL A 127 -12.27 -1.68 15.16
N PRO A 128 -13.49 -2.00 14.68
CA PRO A 128 -14.28 -3.09 15.25
C PRO A 128 -13.65 -4.45 14.98
N VAL A 129 -13.70 -5.34 15.99
CA VAL A 129 -13.16 -6.70 15.93
C VAL A 129 -14.29 -7.72 15.90
N TYR A 130 -14.23 -8.64 14.94
CA TYR A 130 -15.23 -9.68 14.70
C TYR A 130 -14.63 -11.07 14.85
N HIS A 131 -15.50 -12.08 14.95
CA HIS A 131 -15.07 -13.46 14.85
C HIS A 131 -14.69 -13.79 13.39
N PRO A 132 -13.62 -14.58 13.13
CA PRO A 132 -13.19 -14.97 11.78
C PRO A 132 -14.30 -15.49 10.85
N TYR A 133 -15.25 -16.28 11.36
CA TYR A 133 -16.38 -16.78 10.56
C TYR A 133 -17.34 -15.70 10.05
N GLN A 134 -17.26 -14.48 10.56
CA GLN A 134 -18.03 -13.34 10.02
C GLN A 134 -17.32 -12.69 8.81
N MET A 135 -16.09 -13.09 8.47
CA MET A 135 -15.32 -12.52 7.36
C MET A 135 -16.12 -12.46 6.04
N PRO A 136 -16.81 -13.51 5.58
CA PRO A 136 -17.53 -13.45 4.30
C PRO A 136 -18.61 -12.38 4.27
N LYS A 137 -19.32 -12.17 5.38
CA LYS A 137 -20.34 -11.13 5.51
C LYS A 137 -19.70 -9.74 5.55
N ILE A 138 -18.80 -9.53 6.52
CA ILE A 138 -18.21 -8.22 6.81
C ILE A 138 -17.38 -7.69 5.63
N ILE A 139 -16.59 -8.56 4.97
CA ILE A 139 -15.73 -8.17 3.84
C ILE A 139 -16.57 -7.70 2.66
N ARG A 140 -17.68 -8.38 2.36
CA ARG A 140 -18.60 -8.01 1.27
C ARG A 140 -19.35 -6.71 1.59
N GLU A 141 -19.96 -6.62 2.77
CA GLU A 141 -20.72 -5.45 3.20
C GLU A 141 -19.85 -4.17 3.21
N GLN A 142 -18.62 -4.29 3.71
CA GLN A 142 -17.68 -3.16 3.79
C GLN A 142 -16.82 -2.97 2.54
N LYS A 143 -17.04 -3.78 1.48
CA LYS A 143 -16.29 -3.75 0.22
C LYS A 143 -14.78 -3.76 0.45
N ILE A 144 -14.31 -4.62 1.34
CA ILE A 144 -12.89 -4.76 1.69
C ILE A 144 -12.16 -5.44 0.52
N GLN A 145 -10.99 -4.91 0.15
CA GLN A 145 -10.24 -5.37 -1.02
C GLN A 145 -8.95 -6.09 -0.66
N ILE A 146 -8.35 -5.77 0.50
CA ILE A 146 -7.05 -6.28 0.93
C ILE A 146 -7.20 -6.97 2.29
N GLY A 147 -6.59 -8.14 2.46
CA GLY A 147 -6.45 -8.82 3.73
C GLY A 147 -5.02 -8.74 4.26
N ILE A 148 -4.84 -8.39 5.53
CA ILE A 148 -3.56 -8.55 6.23
C ILE A 148 -3.66 -9.77 7.13
N ILE A 149 -2.66 -10.65 7.06
CA ILE A 149 -2.52 -11.80 7.95
C ILE A 149 -1.42 -11.50 8.97
N ALA A 150 -1.79 -11.47 10.25
CA ALA A 150 -0.93 -11.22 11.39
C ALA A 150 -1.19 -12.23 12.52
N VAL A 151 -1.54 -13.46 12.13
CA VAL A 151 -1.72 -14.61 13.03
C VAL A 151 -0.44 -15.46 13.11
N PRO A 152 -0.29 -16.35 14.10
CA PRO A 152 0.79 -17.33 14.09
C PRO A 152 0.75 -18.22 12.83
N ALA A 153 1.92 -18.69 12.38
CA ALA A 153 2.07 -19.47 11.14
C ALA A 153 1.05 -20.62 11.00
N LYS A 154 0.77 -21.35 12.09
CA LYS A 154 -0.20 -22.45 12.13
C LYS A 154 -1.64 -22.09 11.72
N ALA A 155 -2.02 -20.82 11.82
CA ALA A 155 -3.35 -20.32 11.48
C ALA A 155 -3.36 -19.48 10.20
N ALA A 156 -2.20 -19.28 9.56
CA ALA A 156 -2.05 -18.39 8.40
C ALA A 156 -2.78 -18.93 7.17
N GLN A 157 -2.69 -20.24 6.89
CA GLN A 157 -3.36 -20.85 5.75
C GLN A 157 -4.88 -20.76 5.86
N GLU A 158 -5.45 -21.17 7.00
CA GLU A 158 -6.89 -21.07 7.25
C GLU A 158 -7.39 -19.62 7.13
N SER A 159 -6.61 -18.66 7.64
CA SER A 159 -6.91 -17.23 7.49
C SER A 159 -6.91 -16.78 6.03
N ALA A 160 -5.95 -17.24 5.24
CA ALA A 160 -5.87 -16.95 3.81
C ALA A 160 -7.07 -17.52 3.05
N ASP A 161 -7.43 -18.78 3.32
CA ASP A 161 -8.56 -19.45 2.69
C ASP A 161 -9.89 -18.73 2.98
N LEU A 162 -10.10 -18.32 4.23
CA LEU A 162 -11.26 -17.51 4.62
C LEU A 162 -11.29 -16.15 3.91
N LEU A 163 -10.14 -15.47 3.77
CA LEU A 163 -10.05 -14.21 3.03
C LEU A 163 -10.38 -14.40 1.55
N ILE A 164 -9.88 -15.48 0.94
CA ILE A 164 -10.13 -15.83 -0.47
C ILE A 164 -11.63 -16.07 -0.70
N ILE A 165 -12.26 -16.94 0.10
CA ILE A 165 -13.71 -17.25 0.02
C ILE A 165 -14.57 -15.99 0.27
N SER A 166 -14.05 -15.05 1.05
CA SER A 166 -14.71 -13.77 1.33
C SER A 166 -14.63 -12.76 0.18
N GLY A 167 -13.80 -13.01 -0.85
CA GLY A 167 -13.67 -12.18 -2.04
C GLY A 167 -12.56 -11.11 -1.97
N ILE A 168 -11.56 -11.31 -1.11
CA ILE A 168 -10.38 -10.43 -1.06
C ILE A 168 -9.57 -10.55 -2.35
N LYS A 169 -9.02 -9.42 -2.81
CA LYS A 169 -8.25 -9.32 -4.07
C LYS A 169 -6.74 -9.43 -3.88
N ALA A 170 -6.25 -9.11 -2.68
CA ALA A 170 -4.84 -9.17 -2.35
C ALA A 170 -4.64 -9.50 -0.87
N ILE A 171 -3.63 -10.33 -0.58
CA ILE A 171 -3.24 -10.69 0.77
C ILE A 171 -1.84 -10.14 1.03
N PHE A 172 -1.68 -9.47 2.18
CA PHE A 172 -0.38 -9.10 2.73
C PHE A 172 -0.10 -9.96 3.97
N ASN A 173 0.81 -10.91 3.82
CA ASN A 173 1.17 -11.88 4.85
C ASN A 173 2.45 -11.45 5.59
N PHE A 174 2.40 -11.38 6.92
CA PHE A 174 3.53 -11.05 7.80
C PHE A 174 4.23 -12.29 8.37
#